data_AF-A0A1Y1KM93-F1
#
_entry.id   AF-A0A1Y1KM93-F1
#
_cell.length_a   1.000
_cell.length_b   1.000
_cell.length_c   1.000
_cell.angle_alpha   90.00
_cell.angle_beta   90.00
_cell.angle_gamma   90.00
#
_symmetry.space_group_name_H-M   'P 1'
#
loop_
_entity.id
_entity.type
_entity.pdbx_description
1 polymer ?
#
loop_
_entity_poly.entity_id
_entity_poly.type
_entity_poly.pdbx_seq_one_letter_code
_entity_poly.pdbx_strand_id
1 'polypeptide(L)'
;LLCSRNHSLISCPAFNEKQPQDRYEIAKRNRTCLNCLGSGHVVASCPSSRNCRTCDARHHTLLHFSNRPSSPVVSSSTSGSNGSNQLTSCTSRCSATFMASNSDRP
;
A
#
# COMPACT_ATOMS: atom_id res chain seq x y z
N LEU A 1 -14.50 -21.53 14.53
CA LEU A 1 -15.08 -20.61 13.50
C LEU A 1 -15.36 -19.28 14.17
N LEU A 2 -15.03 -18.13 13.56
CA LEU A 2 -15.12 -16.82 14.25
C LEU A 2 -16.53 -16.23 14.34
N CYS A 3 -17.47 -16.70 13.53
CA CYS A 3 -18.86 -16.27 13.54
C CYS A 3 -19.72 -17.52 13.79
N SER A 4 -20.52 -17.54 14.86
CA SER A 4 -21.42 -18.67 15.22
C SER A 4 -22.73 -18.69 14.42
N ARG A 5 -22.91 -17.75 13.48
CA ARG A 5 -24.00 -17.77 12.49
C ARG A 5 -23.48 -18.28 11.15
N ASN A 6 -24.35 -18.92 10.39
CA ASN A 6 -24.01 -19.84 9.30
C ASN A 6 -23.61 -19.13 7.97
N HIS A 7 -22.67 -18.19 8.01
CA HIS A 7 -22.26 -17.36 6.87
C HIS A 7 -20.75 -17.37 6.61
N SER A 8 -20.37 -17.16 5.34
CA SER A 8 -18.97 -17.08 4.90
C SER A 8 -18.23 -15.87 5.48
N LEU A 9 -16.91 -15.97 5.65
CA LEU A 9 -16.06 -14.87 6.18
C LEU A 9 -16.22 -13.53 5.45
N ILE A 10 -16.52 -13.58 4.14
CA ILE A 10 -16.83 -12.41 3.29
C ILE A 10 -17.96 -11.56 3.88
N SER A 11 -18.90 -12.18 4.60
CA SER A 11 -20.13 -11.58 5.16
C SER A 11 -20.14 -11.54 6.71
N CYS A 12 -19.04 -11.91 7.37
CA CYS A 12 -18.92 -11.82 8.84
C CYS A 12 -18.51 -10.37 9.20
N PRO A 13 -19.36 -9.54 9.82
CA PRO A 13 -19.03 -8.13 10.10
C PRO A 13 -17.80 -8.02 11.01
N ALA A 14 -17.71 -8.89 12.03
CA ALA A 14 -16.55 -9.02 12.92
C ALA A 14 -15.23 -9.45 12.22
N PHE A 15 -15.27 -9.82 10.94
CA PHE A 15 -14.08 -9.98 10.08
C PHE A 15 -13.78 -8.71 9.28
N ASN A 16 -14.81 -7.99 8.81
CA ASN A 16 -14.66 -6.73 8.07
C ASN A 16 -14.44 -5.49 8.96
N GLU A 17 -14.67 -5.59 10.28
CA GLU A 17 -14.31 -4.56 11.27
C GLU A 17 -12.82 -4.62 11.67
N LYS A 18 -12.15 -5.74 11.42
CA LYS A 18 -10.75 -5.97 11.82
C LYS A 18 -9.74 -5.37 10.84
N GLN A 19 -8.50 -5.20 11.28
CA GLN A 19 -7.42 -4.70 10.42
C GLN A 19 -7.02 -5.74 9.35
N PRO A 20 -6.48 -5.34 8.19
CA PRO A 20 -6.00 -6.28 7.16
C PRO A 20 -5.01 -7.33 7.70
N GLN A 21 -4.17 -6.94 8.66
CA GLN A 21 -3.23 -7.84 9.36
C GLN A 21 -3.96 -8.93 10.16
N ASP A 22 -4.91 -8.53 11.02
CA ASP A 22 -5.75 -9.46 11.79
C ASP A 22 -6.49 -10.42 10.85
N ARG A 23 -7.08 -9.89 9.76
CA ARG A 23 -7.82 -10.69 8.78
C ARG A 23 -6.93 -11.75 8.11
N TYR A 24 -5.70 -11.38 7.76
CA TYR A 24 -4.71 -12.30 7.21
C TYR A 24 -4.34 -13.39 8.22
N GLU A 25 -4.04 -13.01 9.47
CA GLU A 25 -3.77 -13.98 10.54
C GLU A 25 -4.94 -14.91 10.80
N ILE A 26 -6.17 -14.38 10.86
CA ILE A 26 -7.40 -15.13 11.06
C ILE A 26 -7.59 -16.13 9.92
N ALA A 27 -7.43 -15.72 8.67
CA ALA A 27 -7.57 -16.61 7.52
C ALA A 27 -6.50 -17.71 7.53
N LYS A 28 -5.23 -17.35 7.79
CA LYS A 28 -4.12 -18.30 7.96
C LYS A 28 -4.37 -19.30 9.08
N ARG A 29 -4.85 -18.84 10.25
CA ARG A 29 -5.15 -19.65 11.45
C ARG A 29 -6.34 -20.59 11.24
N ASN A 30 -7.36 -20.17 10.49
CA ASN A 30 -8.52 -21.00 10.14
C ASN A 30 -8.31 -21.85 8.87
N ARG A 31 -7.10 -21.83 8.27
CA ARG A 31 -6.77 -22.50 6.99
C ARG A 31 -7.76 -22.16 5.86
N THR A 32 -8.20 -20.91 5.77
CA THR A 32 -9.03 -20.44 4.65
C THR A 32 -8.18 -19.81 3.55
N CYS A 33 -8.67 -19.87 2.31
CA CYS A 33 -7.98 -19.36 1.15
C CYS A 33 -7.93 -17.84 1.17
N LEU A 34 -6.74 -17.24 1.16
CA LEU A 34 -6.57 -15.78 1.14
C LEU A 34 -7.11 -15.12 -0.14
N ASN A 35 -7.46 -15.89 -1.19
CA ASN A 35 -7.96 -15.35 -2.45
C ASN A 35 -9.49 -15.25 -2.53
N CYS A 36 -10.21 -16.27 -2.06
CA CYS A 36 -11.68 -16.31 -2.09
C CYS A 36 -12.33 -16.34 -0.70
N LEU A 37 -11.54 -16.37 0.38
CA LEU A 37 -11.97 -16.52 1.79
C LEU A 37 -12.79 -17.78 2.10
N GLY A 38 -12.85 -18.74 1.16
CA GLY A 38 -13.44 -20.06 1.37
C GLY A 38 -12.56 -20.99 2.21
N SER A 39 -13.18 -21.96 2.86
CA SER A 39 -12.52 -23.03 3.61
C SER A 39 -12.05 -24.19 2.70
N GLY A 40 -11.26 -25.11 3.26
CA GLY A 40 -10.90 -26.38 2.63
C GLY A 40 -9.75 -26.33 1.62
N HIS A 41 -9.22 -25.16 1.26
CA HIS A 41 -8.11 -25.03 0.32
C HIS A 41 -7.26 -23.78 0.56
N VAL A 42 -6.05 -23.77 -0.01
CA VAL A 42 -5.08 -22.66 0.03
C VAL A 42 -5.02 -21.89 -1.28
N VAL A 43 -4.43 -20.69 -1.29
CA VAL A 43 -4.31 -19.81 -2.48
C VAL A 43 -3.73 -20.52 -3.70
N ALA A 44 -2.73 -21.39 -3.51
CA ALA A 44 -2.10 -22.14 -4.58
C ALA A 44 -3.09 -23.09 -5.29
N SER A 45 -3.97 -23.74 -4.54
CA SER A 45 -5.00 -24.68 -4.99
C SER A 45 -6.39 -24.04 -5.05
N CYS A 46 -6.47 -22.73 -5.29
CA CYS A 46 -7.74 -22.02 -5.39
C CYS A 46 -8.31 -22.13 -6.80
N PRO A 47 -9.54 -22.68 -6.99
CA PRO A 47 -10.18 -22.76 -8.30
C PRO A 47 -10.69 -21.41 -8.81
N SER A 48 -10.66 -20.36 -7.97
CA SER A 48 -11.11 -19.02 -8.33
C SER A 48 -10.00 -18.21 -9.00
N SER A 49 -10.07 -18.04 -10.32
CA SER A 49 -9.29 -17.08 -11.12
C SER A 49 -9.69 -15.62 -10.88
N ARG A 50 -10.06 -15.27 -9.64
CA ARG A 50 -10.37 -13.91 -9.20
C ARG A 50 -9.13 -13.33 -8.54
N ASN A 51 -8.84 -12.07 -8.81
CA ASN A 51 -7.71 -11.34 -8.23
C ASN A 51 -8.22 -10.13 -7.44
N CYS A 52 -7.32 -9.48 -6.71
CA CYS A 52 -7.62 -8.29 -5.92
C CYS A 52 -8.00 -7.11 -6.82
N ARG A 53 -9.23 -6.60 -6.72
CA ARG A 53 -9.75 -5.44 -7.50
C ARG A 53 -9.01 -4.10 -7.29
N THR A 54 -7.91 -4.09 -6.56
CA THR A 54 -7.14 -2.88 -6.18
C THR A 54 -5.66 -2.98 -6.58
N CYS A 55 -5.17 -4.16 -6.95
CA CYS A 55 -3.75 -4.38 -7.31
C CYS A 55 -3.49 -5.69 -8.10
N ASP A 56 -4.54 -6.37 -8.54
CA ASP A 56 -4.57 -7.57 -9.40
C ASP A 56 -3.70 -8.77 -8.96
N ALA A 57 -3.22 -8.78 -7.72
CA ALA A 57 -2.57 -9.93 -7.09
C ALA A 57 -3.57 -11.01 -6.61
N ARG A 58 -3.08 -12.23 -6.35
CA ARG A 58 -3.87 -13.41 -5.89
C ARG A 58 -4.29 -13.34 -4.40
N HIS A 59 -5.00 -12.28 -4.02
CA HIS A 59 -5.67 -12.17 -2.71
C HIS A 59 -7.05 -11.49 -2.82
N HIS A 60 -7.92 -11.74 -1.85
CA HIS A 60 -9.22 -11.10 -1.76
C HIS A 60 -9.08 -9.61 -1.43
N THR A 61 -9.90 -8.73 -2.00
CA THR A 61 -9.82 -7.27 -1.71
C THR A 61 -10.00 -6.93 -0.23
N LEU A 62 -10.70 -7.75 0.55
CA LEU A 62 -10.78 -7.58 2.02
C LEU A 62 -9.46 -7.84 2.77
N LEU A 63 -8.46 -8.43 2.12
CA LEU A 63 -7.08 -8.64 2.60
C LEU A 63 -6.07 -7.70 1.90
N HIS A 64 -6.54 -6.70 1.16
CA HIS A 64 -5.66 -5.74 0.51
C HIS A 64 -5.07 -4.76 1.53
N PHE A 65 -3.76 -4.86 1.75
CA PHE A 65 -2.99 -3.89 2.51
C PHE A 65 -2.75 -2.65 1.65
N SER A 66 -3.70 -1.71 1.68
CA SER A 66 -3.53 -0.44 0.97
C SER A 66 -2.49 0.40 1.69
N ASN A 67 -1.28 0.49 1.14
CA ASN A 67 -0.14 1.17 1.76
C ASN A 67 -0.22 2.71 1.63
N ARG A 68 -1.42 3.28 1.75
CA ARG A 68 -1.65 4.73 1.83
C ARG A 68 -1.69 5.16 3.29
N PRO A 69 -0.89 6.15 3.72
CA PRO A 69 -1.17 6.86 4.97
C PRO A 69 -2.53 7.56 4.83
N SER A 70 -3.36 7.45 5.86
CA SER A 70 -4.71 8.01 5.89
C SER A 70 -4.70 9.54 6.00
N SER A 71 -4.58 10.23 4.86
CA SER A 71 -4.93 11.65 4.75
C SER A 71 -6.25 11.78 3.99
N PRO A 72 -7.33 12.29 4.60
CA PRO A 72 -8.64 12.45 3.96
C PRO A 72 -8.64 13.69 3.05
N VAL A 73 -7.84 13.66 1.98
CA VAL A 73 -7.88 14.71 0.95
C VAL A 73 -9.08 14.43 0.04
N VAL A 74 -10.01 15.39 0.01
CA VAL A 74 -11.29 15.30 -0.68
C VAL A 74 -11.14 15.08 -2.20
N SER A 75 -12.13 14.43 -2.81
CA SER A 75 -12.22 14.30 -4.26
C SER A 75 -12.35 15.66 -4.96
N SER A 76 -11.30 16.10 -5.64
CA SER A 76 -11.35 17.20 -6.61
C SER A 76 -10.68 16.79 -7.93
N SER A 77 -11.49 16.27 -8.84
CA SER A 77 -11.07 15.99 -10.22
C SER A 77 -10.98 17.29 -11.02
N THR A 78 -9.82 17.93 -10.99
CA THR A 78 -9.56 19.18 -11.75
C THR A 78 -8.27 19.07 -12.55
N SER A 79 -8.39 18.71 -13.84
CA SER A 79 -7.31 18.92 -14.81
C SER A 79 -7.20 20.41 -15.13
N GLY A 80 -6.14 21.09 -14.71
CA GLY A 80 -6.00 22.53 -15.00
C GLY A 80 -4.67 23.17 -14.63
N SER A 81 -4.11 23.88 -15.61
CA SER A 81 -3.26 25.08 -15.48
C SER A 81 -1.83 24.97 -14.96
N ASN A 82 -0.89 25.27 -15.87
CA ASN A 82 0.14 26.31 -15.78
C ASN A 82 0.29 27.06 -14.44
N GLY A 83 1.54 27.25 -13.98
CA GLY A 83 1.87 28.30 -13.01
C GLY A 83 3.26 28.18 -12.41
N SER A 84 4.17 29.08 -12.77
CA SER A 84 5.44 29.30 -12.06
C SER A 84 5.20 29.94 -10.69
N ASN A 85 6.09 29.69 -9.71
CA ASN A 85 6.81 30.70 -8.89
C ASN A 85 7.08 30.27 -7.43
N GLN A 86 8.21 30.78 -6.90
CA GLN A 86 8.67 30.82 -5.50
C GLN A 86 8.86 29.51 -4.71
N LEU A 87 10.12 29.23 -4.38
CA LEU A 87 10.54 29.32 -2.97
C LEU A 87 11.85 30.12 -2.89
N THR A 88 11.92 31.04 -1.92
CA THR A 88 12.90 32.13 -1.86
C THR A 88 14.19 31.77 -1.12
N SER A 89 15.27 32.48 -1.47
CA SER A 89 16.55 32.67 -0.75
C SER A 89 16.40 32.91 0.78
N CYS A 90 17.43 32.87 1.63
CA CYS A 90 18.91 32.88 1.49
C CYS A 90 19.51 32.18 2.74
N THR A 91 20.83 31.97 2.96
CA THR A 91 22.10 32.51 2.43
C THR A 91 22.99 31.32 1.94
N SER A 92 24.33 31.32 1.73
CA SER A 92 25.43 32.27 2.02
C SER A 92 26.59 32.11 1.01
N ARG A 93 27.80 32.63 1.31
CA ARG A 93 28.94 32.74 0.37
C ARG A 93 30.17 31.93 0.78
N CYS A 94 30.56 30.99 -0.08
CA CYS A 94 31.96 30.81 -0.47
C CYS A 94 32.01 30.32 -1.93
N SER A 95 32.56 31.13 -2.83
CA SER A 95 32.71 30.78 -4.25
C SER A 95 34.04 30.06 -4.48
N ALA A 96 34.07 29.10 -5.39
CA ALA A 96 35.30 28.35 -5.67
C ALA A 96 36.38 29.23 -6.32
N THR A 97 37.48 29.45 -5.61
CA THR A 97 38.73 30.03 -6.14
C THR A 97 39.75 28.92 -6.36
N PHE A 98 39.76 28.32 -7.55
CA PHE A 98 40.85 27.45 -7.98
C PHE A 98 41.73 28.21 -8.99
N MET A 99 42.67 29.00 -8.47
CA MET A 99 43.68 29.68 -9.28
C MET A 99 44.79 28.71 -9.68
N ALA A 100 45.47 29.01 -10.79
CA ALA A 100 46.45 28.12 -11.42
C ALA A 100 47.89 28.26 -10.87
N SER A 101 48.78 27.41 -11.41
CA SER A 101 50.25 27.57 -11.53
C SER A 101 51.18 26.91 -10.48
N ASN A 102 51.64 25.69 -10.85
CA ASN A 102 53.04 25.23 -10.95
C ASN A 102 54.09 25.39 -9.82
N SER A 103 54.97 24.38 -9.72
CA SER A 103 56.40 24.36 -9.24
C SER A 103 56.69 23.59 -7.93
N ASP A 104 57.85 22.90 -7.91
CA ASP A 104 58.66 22.32 -6.80
C ASP A 104 57.98 21.49 -5.66
N ARG A 105 58.29 20.18 -5.47
CA ARG A 105 59.52 19.54 -4.89
C ARG A 105 59.47 19.42 -3.34
N PRO A 106 60.38 18.71 -2.62
CA PRO A 106 61.67 18.08 -2.99
C PRO A 106 61.60 16.86 -3.91
#